data_AF-A0A969EM45-F1
#
_entry.id   AF-A0A969EM45-F1
#
_cell.length_a   1.000
_cell.length_b   1.000
_cell.length_c   1.000
_cell.angle_alpha   90.00
_cell.angle_beta   90.00
_cell.angle_gamma   90.00
#
_symmetry.space_group_name_H-M   'P 1'
#
loop_
_entity.id
_entity.type
_entity.pdbx_description
1 polymer ?
#
loop_
_entity_poly.entity_id
_entity_poly.type
_entity_poly.pdbx_seq_one_letter_code
_entity_poly.pdbx_strand_id
1 'polypeptide(L)'
;MDGIQTGQQLAVYGDYDADGVTSTALLVQTLSALGANVRPYIPNRFDEGYGLNNDALTQLKDEGVDLVITVDCGIRAVEQAAHAKLLAWS
;
A
#
# COMPACT_ATOMS: atom_id res chain seq x y z
N MET A 1 2.56 18.92 -7.47
CA MET A 1 2.21 17.54 -7.90
C MET A 1 3.45 16.72 -7.60
N ASP A 2 3.73 16.46 -6.32
CA ASP A 2 5.10 16.16 -5.89
C ASP A 2 5.34 14.66 -5.66
N GLY A 3 4.47 13.81 -6.22
CA GLY A 3 4.18 12.52 -5.60
C GLY A 3 4.98 11.30 -6.06
N ILE A 4 5.97 11.41 -6.94
CA ILE A 4 6.82 10.27 -7.32
C ILE A 4 8.24 10.79 -7.50
N GLN A 5 9.04 10.73 -6.43
CA GLN A 5 10.47 11.02 -6.53
C GLN A 5 11.19 9.86 -7.20
N THR A 6 12.17 10.17 -8.04
CA THR A 6 12.93 9.15 -8.76
C THR A 6 13.71 8.30 -7.76
N GLY A 7 13.45 6.98 -7.75
CA GLY A 7 14.10 6.02 -6.84
C GLY A 7 13.28 5.63 -5.61
N GLN A 8 12.15 6.29 -5.35
CA GLN A 8 11.24 5.91 -4.27
C GLN A 8 10.59 4.55 -4.58
N GLN A 9 10.55 3.64 -3.62
CA GLN A 9 9.87 2.34 -3.74
C GLN A 9 8.47 2.43 -3.14
N LEU A 10 7.45 2.18 -3.99
CA LEU A 10 6.04 2.27 -3.63
C LEU A 10 5.44 0.88 -3.46
N ALA A 11 4.47 0.76 -2.55
CA ALA A 11 3.58 -0.39 -2.49
C ALA A 11 2.12 0.06 -2.57
N VAL A 12 1.33 -0.61 -3.42
CA VAL A 12 -0.12 -0.47 -3.44
C VAL A 12 -0.72 -1.59 -2.59
N TYR A 13 -1.32 -1.24 -1.46
CA TYR A 13 -1.96 -2.14 -0.52
C TYR A 13 -3.45 -2.25 -0.86
N GLY A 14 -3.89 -3.41 -1.34
CA GLY A 14 -5.29 -3.69 -1.68
C GLY A 14 -6.02 -4.55 -0.66
N ASP A 15 -7.35 -4.66 -0.80
CA ASP A 15 -8.12 -5.73 -0.15
C ASP A 15 -8.03 -7.04 -0.97
N TYR A 16 -8.30 -8.18 -0.33
CA TYR A 16 -8.17 -9.52 -0.92
C TYR A 16 -9.37 -9.93 -1.79
N ASP A 17 -10.45 -9.15 -1.78
CA ASP A 17 -11.62 -9.44 -2.62
C ASP A 17 -11.40 -9.03 -4.09
N ALA A 18 -12.37 -9.34 -4.95
CA ALA A 18 -12.23 -9.14 -6.39
C ALA A 18 -12.04 -7.65 -6.76
N ASP A 19 -12.70 -6.75 -6.05
CA ASP A 19 -12.64 -5.32 -6.30
C ASP A 19 -11.29 -4.75 -5.81
N GLY A 20 -10.80 -5.22 -4.66
CA GLY A 20 -9.49 -4.86 -4.12
C GLY A 20 -8.32 -5.31 -5.00
N VAL A 21 -8.37 -6.55 -5.50
CA VAL A 21 -7.36 -7.09 -6.42
C VAL A 21 -7.38 -6.35 -7.76
N THR A 22 -8.56 -6.09 -8.32
CA THR A 22 -8.72 -5.40 -9.61
C THR A 22 -8.21 -3.96 -9.53
N SER A 23 -8.60 -3.24 -8.48
CA SER A 23 -8.20 -1.85 -8.26
C SER A 23 -6.70 -1.73 -8.00
N THR A 24 -6.12 -2.69 -7.27
CA THR A 24 -4.67 -2.78 -7.04
C THR A 24 -3.93 -2.98 -8.35
N ALA A 25 -4.36 -3.95 -9.18
CA ALA A 25 -3.73 -4.21 -10.47
C ALA A 25 -3.76 -2.99 -11.39
N LEU A 26 -4.90 -2.31 -11.49
CA LEU A 26 -5.06 -1.12 -12.30
C LEU A 26 -4.12 0.01 -11.86
N LEU A 27 -4.02 0.25 -10.54
CA LEU A 27 -3.19 1.33 -9.99
C LEU A 27 -1.69 1.03 -10.16
N VAL A 28 -1.26 -0.21 -9.88
CA VAL A 28 0.12 -0.63 -10.10
C VAL A 28 0.51 -0.49 -11.57
N GLN A 29 -0.34 -0.91 -12.50
CA GLN A 29 -0.09 -0.75 -13.94
C GLN A 29 0.04 0.73 -14.33
N THR A 30 -0.85 1.58 -13.81
CA THR A 30 -0.85 3.01 -14.10
C THR A 30 0.41 3.69 -13.59
N LEU A 31 0.78 3.44 -12.33
CA LEU A 31 1.98 4.00 -11.70
C LEU A 31 3.26 3.49 -12.37
N SER A 32 3.33 2.20 -12.72
CA SER A 32 4.45 1.62 -13.46
C SER A 32 4.60 2.26 -14.84
N ALA A 33 3.49 2.50 -15.56
CA ALA A 33 3.50 3.17 -16.86
C ALA A 33 3.96 4.63 -16.77
N LEU A 34 3.82 5.26 -15.61
CA LEU A 34 4.34 6.60 -15.31
C LEU A 34 5.80 6.60 -14.83
N GLY A 35 6.45 5.44 -14.75
CA GLY A 35 7.85 5.29 -14.37
C GLY A 35 8.09 5.12 -12.87
N ALA A 36 7.05 4.86 -12.08
CA ALA A 36 7.20 4.56 -10.65
C ALA A 36 7.80 3.17 -10.41
N ASN A 37 8.65 3.05 -9.39
CA ASN A 37 9.07 1.75 -8.86
C ASN A 37 8.02 1.27 -7.85
N VAL A 38 7.01 0.54 -8.31
CA VAL A 38 5.83 0.17 -7.51
C VAL A 38 5.59 -1.34 -7.51
N ARG A 39 5.12 -1.88 -6.39
CA ARG A 39 4.69 -3.28 -6.25
C ARG A 39 3.30 -3.41 -5.62
N PRO A 40 2.52 -4.45 -5.94
CA PRO A 40 1.29 -4.76 -5.23
C PRO A 40 1.57 -5.40 -3.86
N TYR A 41 0.67 -5.21 -2.91
CA TYR A 41 0.56 -5.96 -1.66
C TYR A 41 -0.92 -6.29 -1.42
N ILE A 42 -1.23 -7.58 -1.29
CA ILE A 42 -2.58 -8.06 -0.94
C ILE A 42 -2.42 -8.90 0.34
N PRO A 43 -3.03 -8.50 1.47
CA PRO A 43 -2.90 -9.22 2.73
C PRO A 43 -3.59 -10.58 2.65
N ASN A 44 -3.01 -11.58 3.30
CA ASN A 44 -3.66 -12.86 3.47
C ASN A 44 -4.69 -12.79 4.60
N ARG A 45 -5.98 -12.74 4.25
CA ARG A 45 -7.10 -12.63 5.22
C ARG A 45 -7.06 -13.66 6.37
N PHE A 46 -6.55 -14.86 6.12
CA PHE A 46 -6.55 -15.94 7.11
C PHE A 46 -5.42 -15.81 8.14
N ASP A 47 -4.26 -15.31 7.69
CA ASP A 47 -3.06 -15.20 8.51
C ASP A 47 -2.90 -13.80 9.12
N GLU A 48 -3.33 -12.76 8.40
CA GLU A 48 -3.08 -11.35 8.71
C GLU A 48 -4.32 -10.60 9.22
N GLY A 49 -5.51 -11.20 9.14
CA GLY A 49 -6.77 -10.58 9.55
C GLY A 49 -7.37 -9.63 8.49
N TYR A 50 -8.23 -8.69 8.92
CA TYR A 50 -8.97 -7.78 8.03
C TYR A 50 -8.35 -6.37 8.03
N GLY A 51 -8.11 -5.80 6.85
CA GLY A 51 -7.69 -4.41 6.66
C GLY A 51 -6.18 -4.16 6.78
N LEU A 52 -5.80 -2.89 6.94
CA LEU A 52 -4.40 -2.49 7.15
C LEU A 52 -3.94 -2.98 8.53
N ASN A 53 -2.96 -3.87 8.58
CA ASN A 53 -2.36 -4.28 9.86
C ASN A 53 -0.96 -3.65 10.03
N ASN A 54 -0.56 -3.43 11.28
CA ASN A 54 0.71 -2.77 11.57
C ASN A 54 1.91 -3.65 11.24
N ASP A 55 1.75 -4.97 11.27
CA ASP A 55 2.81 -5.93 10.99
C ASP A 55 3.20 -5.90 9.51
N ALA A 56 2.21 -5.85 8.61
CA ALA A 56 2.40 -5.68 7.16
C ALA A 56 3.02 -4.32 6.85
N LEU A 57 2.59 -3.24 7.50
CA LEU A 57 3.24 -1.93 7.32
C LEU A 57 4.69 -1.94 7.78
N THR A 58 4.98 -2.62 8.89
CA THR A 58 6.34 -2.77 9.42
C THR A 58 7.19 -3.59 8.45
N GLN A 59 6.67 -4.72 7.98
CA GLN A 59 7.33 -5.56 6.99
C GLN A 59 7.60 -4.78 5.69
N LEU A 60 6.61 -4.05 5.15
CA LEU A 60 6.78 -3.26 3.94
C LEU A 60 7.88 -2.20 4.13
N LYS A 61 7.95 -1.57 5.29
CA LYS A 61 9.01 -0.62 5.62
C LYS A 61 10.38 -1.30 5.72
N ASP A 62 10.46 -2.45 6.37
CA ASP A 62 11.71 -3.24 6.49
C ASP A 62 12.20 -3.75 5.13
N GLU A 63 11.28 -3.98 4.19
CA GLU A 63 11.58 -4.33 2.80
C GLU A 63 11.96 -3.12 1.93
N GLY A 64 12.04 -1.91 2.51
CA GLY A 64 12.50 -0.70 1.83
C GLY A 64 11.41 0.06 1.08
N VAL A 65 10.13 -0.18 1.38
CA VAL A 65 9.04 0.63 0.83
C VAL A 65 9.01 1.99 1.53
N ASP A 66 9.09 3.05 0.72
CA ASP A 66 9.07 4.43 1.17
C ASP A 66 7.64 5.00 1.25
N LEU A 67 6.73 4.48 0.39
CA LEU A 67 5.35 4.97 0.28
C LEU A 67 4.35 3.84 0.08
N VAL A 68 3.32 3.77 0.95
CA VAL A 68 2.18 2.86 0.81
C VAL A 68 0.95 3.64 0.38
N ILE A 69 0.31 3.16 -0.68
CA ILE A 69 -0.97 3.66 -1.17
C ILE A 69 -2.00 2.57 -0.92
N THR A 70 -2.98 2.83 -0.07
CA THR A 70 -4.06 1.87 0.21
C THR A 70 -5.21 2.06 -0.79
N VAL A 71 -5.72 0.97 -1.37
CA VAL A 71 -6.89 0.98 -2.26
C VAL A 71 -7.93 -0.03 -1.77
N ASP A 72 -9.19 0.35 -1.87
CA ASP A 72 -10.36 -0.49 -1.53
C ASP A 72 -10.40 -1.09 -0.11
N CYS A 73 -9.64 -0.54 0.84
CA CYS A 73 -9.59 -1.05 2.21
C CYS A 73 -10.82 -0.69 3.08
N GLY A 74 -11.92 -0.24 2.46
CA GLY A 74 -13.09 0.32 3.14
C GLY A 74 -12.77 1.61 3.92
N ILE A 75 -13.78 2.45 4.15
CA ILE A 75 -13.64 3.80 4.72
C ILE A 75 -13.16 3.86 6.20
N ARG A 76 -12.59 2.77 6.74
CA ARG A 76 -12.15 2.62 8.15
C ARG A 76 -10.67 2.95 8.38
N ALA A 77 -9.94 3.39 7.36
CA ALA A 77 -8.48 3.59 7.40
C ALA A 77 -7.96 4.82 8.21
N VAL A 78 -8.78 5.44 9.07
CA VAL A 78 -8.38 6.66 9.81
C VAL A 78 -7.34 6.34 10.89
N GLU A 79 -7.54 5.25 11.65
CA GLU A 79 -6.64 4.84 12.74
C GLU A 79 -5.31 4.31 12.21
N GLN A 80 -5.38 3.65 11.06
CA GLN A 80 -4.29 3.02 10.34
C GLN A 80 -3.41 4.05 9.59
N ALA A 81 -4.02 5.08 8.99
CA ALA A 81 -3.29 6.24 8.46
C ALA A 81 -2.57 7.02 9.58
N ALA A 82 -3.12 7.05 10.79
CA ALA A 82 -2.44 7.65 11.95
C ALA A 82 -1.21 6.84 12.38
N HIS A 83 -1.23 5.50 12.26
CA HIS A 83 -0.06 4.67 12.50
C HIS A 83 1.03 4.84 11.42
N ALA A 84 0.64 4.95 10.14
CA ALA A 84 1.59 5.28 9.07
C ALA A 84 2.31 6.61 9.33
N LYS A 85 1.63 7.62 9.90
CA LYS A 85 2.28 8.88 10.33
C LYS A 85 3.31 8.69 11.44
N LEU A 86 3.10 7.76 12.37
CA LEU A 86 4.06 7.46 13.45
C LEU A 86 5.33 6.79 12.93
N LEU A 87 5.22 6.06 11.82
CA LEU A 87 6.34 5.40 11.17
C LEU A 87 7.21 6.36 10.31
N ALA A 88 6.91 7.66 10.27
CA ALA A 88 7.71 8.69 9.56
C ALA A 88 7.96 8.37 8.07
N TRP A 89 6.92 7.97 7.36
CA TRP A 89 6.94 7.80 5.91
C TRP A 89 7.14 9.19 5.27
N SER A 90 8.15 9.32 4.40
CA SER A 90 8.56 10.59 3.77
C SER A 90 8.17 10.66 2.31
#